data_AF-A0A6A4GH12-F1
#
_entry.id   AF-A0A6A4GH12-F1
#
_cell.length_a   1.000
_cell.length_b   1.000
_cell.length_c   1.000
_cell.angle_alpha   90.00
_cell.angle_beta   90.00
_cell.angle_gamma   90.00
#
_symmetry.space_group_name_H-M   'P 1'
#
loop_
_entity.id
_entity.type
_entity.pdbx_description
1 polymer ?
#
loop_
_entity_poly.entity_id
_entity_poly.type
_entity_poly.pdbx_seq_one_letter_code
_entity_poly.pdbx_strand_id
1 'polypeptide(L)'
;YLPHRPANASVVYCPICPDPATNMVGDWANTPLHLRDGNCKLSQFHKNSGIDDKSLFRGNSYFPPVRPYKEFLASAKKSPYVVKCGHIKVINRQLKQATQTAVPKKKVGLVSTACSHVFILAGTDMYGAENQANVDASFSHAYTLYGFGDDIETGNRHLVRHKHTYDAQCDLAPNQPWVEFNQVGGYTRQMNDANREDTIIAHINDWNHKKLIN
;
A
#
# COMPACT_ATOMS: atom_id res chain seq x y z
N TYR A 1 -12.64 -22.06 -5.11
CA TYR A 1 -13.05 -20.70 -5.50
C TYR A 1 -13.56 -19.99 -4.25
N LEU A 2 -13.03 -18.81 -3.93
CA LEU A 2 -13.42 -18.03 -2.75
C LEU A 2 -14.26 -16.82 -3.22
N PRO A 3 -15.59 -16.84 -3.07
CA PRO A 3 -16.50 -15.93 -3.78
C PRO A 3 -16.42 -14.46 -3.33
N HIS A 4 -15.89 -14.20 -2.13
CA HIS A 4 -15.71 -12.84 -1.62
C HIS A 4 -14.49 -12.15 -2.22
N ARG A 5 -13.51 -12.89 -2.76
CA ARG A 5 -12.29 -12.29 -3.33
C ARG A 5 -12.53 -11.90 -4.80
N PRO A 6 -11.87 -10.84 -5.30
CA PRO A 6 -11.91 -10.54 -6.72
C PRO A 6 -11.38 -11.74 -7.53
N ALA A 7 -12.14 -12.19 -8.53
CA ALA A 7 -11.83 -13.41 -9.28
C ALA A 7 -10.48 -13.37 -10.02
N ASN A 8 -9.97 -12.16 -10.29
CA ASN A 8 -8.70 -11.89 -10.96
C ASN A 8 -7.58 -11.43 -10.01
N ALA A 9 -7.80 -11.46 -8.69
CA ALA A 9 -6.82 -11.03 -7.71
C ALA A 9 -5.54 -11.88 -7.80
N SER A 10 -4.42 -11.22 -8.09
CA SER A 10 -3.09 -11.81 -8.24
C SER A 10 -2.23 -11.42 -7.04
N VAL A 11 -2.61 -11.90 -5.85
CA VAL A 11 -1.93 -11.63 -4.59
C VAL A 11 -1.79 -12.90 -3.75
N VAL A 12 -0.74 -12.95 -2.94
CA VAL A 12 -0.54 -14.01 -1.95
C VAL A 12 -1.20 -13.55 -0.65
N TYR A 13 -2.30 -14.21 -0.31
CA TYR A 13 -3.07 -13.90 0.90
C TYR A 13 -2.39 -14.46 2.16
N CYS A 14 -2.55 -13.74 3.28
CA CYS A 14 -2.07 -14.22 4.56
C CYS A 14 -3.01 -15.34 5.08
N PRO A 15 -2.51 -16.55 5.37
CA PRO A 15 -3.36 -17.67 5.79
C PRO A 15 -3.81 -17.56 7.26
N ILE A 16 -3.18 -16.66 8.03
CA ILE A 16 -3.45 -16.42 9.44
C ILE A 16 -4.44 -15.26 9.61
N CYS A 17 -4.51 -14.34 8.65
CA CYS A 17 -5.48 -13.25 8.71
C CYS A 17 -6.90 -13.81 8.61
N PRO A 18 -7.86 -13.23 9.35
CA PRO A 18 -9.28 -13.53 9.22
C PRO A 18 -9.71 -13.52 7.74
N ASP A 19 -10.14 -14.67 7.23
CA ASP A 19 -10.56 -14.81 5.85
C ASP A 19 -11.80 -15.73 5.77
N PRO A 20 -12.92 -15.19 5.28
CA PRO A 20 -14.17 -15.94 5.22
C PRO A 20 -14.04 -17.18 4.35
N ALA A 21 -14.59 -18.28 4.83
CA ALA A 21 -14.60 -19.57 4.12
C ALA A 21 -13.22 -20.25 3.94
N THR A 22 -12.13 -19.73 4.52
CA THR A 22 -10.87 -20.48 4.63
C THR A 22 -10.53 -20.85 6.08
N ASN A 23 -10.43 -19.88 6.98
CA ASN A 23 -9.96 -20.09 8.35
C ASN A 23 -10.93 -19.61 9.43
N MET A 24 -12.10 -19.08 9.04
CA MET A 24 -13.14 -18.65 9.99
C MET A 24 -14.54 -19.14 9.60
N VAL A 25 -15.33 -19.44 10.64
CA VAL A 25 -16.75 -19.80 10.57
C VAL A 25 -17.56 -18.68 11.23
N GLY A 26 -18.71 -18.27 10.66
CA GLY A 26 -19.58 -17.24 11.23
C GLY A 26 -19.26 -15.80 10.77
N ASP A 27 -19.60 -14.80 11.60
CA ASP A 27 -19.55 -13.36 11.30
C ASP A 27 -18.11 -12.80 11.25
N TRP A 28 -17.33 -13.28 10.31
CA TRP A 28 -15.93 -12.93 10.09
C TRP A 28 -15.69 -11.42 9.93
N ALA A 29 -16.68 -10.68 9.41
CA ALA A 29 -16.63 -9.24 9.20
C ALA A 29 -16.45 -8.44 10.51
N ASN A 30 -16.77 -9.04 11.65
CA ASN A 30 -16.60 -8.42 12.97
C ASN A 30 -15.19 -8.65 13.55
N THR A 31 -14.34 -9.44 12.89
CA THR A 31 -13.02 -9.78 13.41
C THR A 31 -12.02 -8.68 13.06
N PRO A 32 -11.37 -8.06 14.05
CA PRO A 32 -10.48 -6.94 13.80
C PRO A 32 -9.23 -7.37 13.02
N LEU A 33 -9.06 -6.82 11.82
CA LEU A 33 -7.84 -6.92 11.06
C LEU A 33 -6.81 -5.91 11.58
N HIS A 34 -5.74 -6.40 12.21
CA HIS A 34 -4.65 -5.57 12.70
C HIS A 34 -3.74 -5.15 11.54
N LEU A 35 -4.20 -4.16 10.79
CA LEU A 35 -3.45 -3.58 9.70
C LEU A 35 -2.47 -2.53 10.20
N ARG A 36 -1.31 -2.50 9.56
CA ARG A 36 -0.21 -1.57 9.79
C ARG A 36 0.15 -0.94 8.45
N ASP A 37 0.43 0.34 8.43
CA ASP A 37 1.02 1.01 7.28
C ASP A 37 2.55 1.12 7.47
N GLY A 38 3.25 1.29 6.35
CA GLY A 38 4.68 1.52 6.33
C GLY A 38 5.06 2.34 5.11
N ASN A 39 5.76 3.45 5.32
CA ASN A 39 6.30 4.26 4.23
C ASN A 39 7.69 3.76 3.84
N CYS A 40 7.86 3.41 2.56
CA CYS A 40 9.09 2.88 1.99
C CYS A 40 9.71 3.84 0.97
N LYS A 41 11.05 3.97 1.00
CA LYS A 41 11.83 4.83 0.08
C LYS A 41 11.96 4.22 -1.32
N LEU A 42 10.83 3.95 -1.98
CA LEU A 42 10.72 3.43 -3.33
C LEU A 42 10.50 4.55 -4.36
N SER A 43 11.45 5.47 -4.45
CA SER A 43 11.34 6.56 -5.41
C SER A 43 11.54 6.12 -6.85
N GLN A 44 10.96 6.87 -7.80
CA GLN A 44 11.12 6.69 -9.25
C GLN A 44 11.37 8.05 -9.91
N PHE A 45 12.32 8.08 -10.86
CA PHE A 45 12.53 9.25 -11.70
C PHE A 45 11.49 9.35 -12.82
N HIS A 46 11.39 10.51 -13.46
CA HIS A 46 10.65 10.60 -14.72
C HIS A 46 11.35 9.76 -15.80
N LYS A 47 10.56 8.90 -16.45
CA LYS A 47 10.98 8.05 -17.55
C LYS A 47 9.95 8.12 -18.68
N ASN A 48 10.40 7.80 -19.88
CA ASN A 48 9.55 7.78 -21.07
C ASN A 48 8.67 6.51 -21.03
N SER A 49 7.45 6.67 -20.54
CA SER A 49 6.41 5.65 -20.59
C SER A 49 5.65 5.76 -21.91
N GLY A 50 5.74 4.73 -22.76
CA GLY A 50 4.95 4.62 -23.98
C GLY A 50 3.50 4.21 -23.70
N ILE A 51 2.64 4.19 -24.72
CA ILE A 51 1.24 3.76 -24.58
C ILE A 51 1.09 2.28 -24.20
N ASP A 52 2.13 1.48 -24.46
CA ASP A 52 2.22 0.07 -24.15
C ASP A 52 2.88 -0.22 -22.79
N ASP A 53 3.31 0.82 -22.05
CA ASP A 53 3.87 0.71 -20.70
C ASP A 53 2.74 0.47 -19.67
N LYS A 54 2.14 -0.72 -19.71
CA LYS A 54 1.05 -1.16 -18.82
C LYS A 54 1.51 -2.34 -17.99
N SER A 55 1.31 -2.28 -16.68
CA SER A 55 1.56 -3.41 -15.77
C SER A 55 0.79 -4.64 -16.24
N LEU A 56 1.38 -5.82 -16.06
CA LEU A 56 0.70 -7.10 -16.28
C LEU A 56 -0.50 -7.29 -15.35
N PHE A 57 -0.44 -6.75 -14.14
CA PHE A 57 -1.46 -6.94 -13.11
C PHE A 57 -2.62 -5.93 -13.22
N ARG A 58 -2.41 -4.78 -13.87
CA ARG A 58 -3.43 -3.75 -14.18
C ARG A 58 -4.34 -3.37 -12.99
N GLY A 59 -3.80 -3.34 -11.78
CA GLY A 59 -4.54 -3.01 -10.56
C GLY A 59 -5.27 -4.19 -9.89
N ASN A 60 -5.10 -5.42 -10.40
CA ASN A 60 -5.62 -6.65 -9.80
C ASN A 60 -4.63 -7.29 -8.81
N SER A 61 -3.58 -6.58 -8.41
CA SER A 61 -2.60 -7.05 -7.42
C SER A 61 -2.48 -6.02 -6.30
N TYR A 62 -1.33 -5.88 -5.64
CA TYR A 62 -1.13 -5.02 -4.47
C TYR A 62 -1.37 -3.53 -4.73
N PHE A 63 -1.27 -3.06 -5.98
CA PHE A 63 -1.45 -1.66 -6.33
C PHE A 63 -2.87 -1.38 -6.85
N PRO A 64 -3.48 -0.24 -6.50
CA PRO A 64 -4.74 0.16 -7.12
C PRO A 64 -4.54 0.63 -8.57
N PRO A 65 -5.59 0.59 -9.40
CA PRO A 65 -5.55 1.16 -10.74
C PRO A 65 -5.15 2.65 -10.73
N VAL A 66 -4.15 3.02 -11.55
CA VAL A 66 -3.52 4.35 -11.52
C VAL A 66 -4.50 5.50 -11.74
N ARG A 67 -5.48 5.35 -12.65
CA ARG A 67 -6.45 6.41 -13.01
C ARG A 67 -7.40 6.74 -11.83
N PRO A 68 -8.21 5.77 -11.32
CA PRO A 68 -9.03 5.99 -10.12
C PRO A 68 -8.23 6.51 -8.93
N TYR A 69 -7.01 5.99 -8.72
CA TYR A 69 -6.18 6.44 -7.61
C TYR A 69 -5.78 7.91 -7.72
N LYS A 70 -5.39 8.39 -8.91
CA LYS A 70 -5.08 9.80 -9.13
C LYS A 70 -6.30 10.70 -8.99
N GLU A 71 -7.46 10.26 -9.45
CA GLU A 71 -8.73 10.97 -9.28
C GLU A 71 -9.10 11.09 -7.79
N PHE A 72 -8.93 10.02 -7.02
CA PHE A 72 -9.08 10.03 -5.56
C PHE A 72 -8.11 11.00 -4.88
N LEU A 73 -6.83 10.98 -5.24
CA LEU A 73 -5.85 11.91 -4.68
C LEU A 73 -6.18 13.38 -5.00
N ALA A 74 -6.80 13.65 -6.16
CA ALA A 74 -7.24 14.98 -6.55
C ALA A 74 -8.49 15.44 -5.79
N SER A 75 -9.40 14.51 -5.46
CA SER A 75 -10.63 14.81 -4.71
C SER A 75 -10.42 14.84 -3.19
N ALA A 76 -9.36 14.21 -2.68
CA ALA A 76 -9.05 14.16 -1.27
C ALA A 76 -8.80 15.56 -0.67
N LYS A 77 -9.61 15.92 0.34
CA LYS A 77 -9.43 17.17 1.09
C LYS A 77 -8.15 17.08 1.93
N LYS A 78 -7.30 18.09 1.83
CA LYS A 78 -6.12 18.20 2.70
C LYS A 78 -6.58 18.56 4.11
N SER A 79 -6.18 17.74 5.09
CA SER A 79 -6.40 18.07 6.50
C SER A 79 -5.66 19.36 6.87
N PRO A 80 -6.28 20.27 7.63
CA PRO A 80 -5.58 21.45 8.17
C PRO A 80 -4.60 21.07 9.29
N TYR A 81 -4.60 19.82 9.77
CA TYR A 81 -3.71 19.36 10.82
C TYR A 81 -2.24 19.42 10.36
N VAL A 82 -1.44 20.15 11.12
CA VAL A 82 0.00 20.24 10.92
C VAL A 82 0.67 19.27 11.88
N VAL A 83 1.39 18.28 11.32
CA VAL A 83 2.15 17.32 12.10
C VAL A 83 3.15 18.04 13.01
N LYS A 84 3.08 17.74 14.31
CA LYS A 84 3.97 18.36 15.32
C LYS A 84 5.34 17.67 15.39
N CYS A 85 5.40 16.37 15.06
CA CYS A 85 6.62 15.56 15.10
C CYS A 85 7.73 16.11 14.18
N GLY A 86 8.92 16.31 14.74
CA GLY A 86 10.09 16.81 14.00
C GLY A 86 10.57 15.86 12.92
N HIS A 87 10.55 14.55 13.17
CA HIS A 87 10.99 13.54 12.21
C HIS A 87 10.15 13.57 10.92
N ILE A 88 8.82 13.63 11.07
CA ILE A 88 7.88 13.70 9.96
C ILE A 88 8.03 15.02 9.19
N LYS A 89 8.28 16.14 9.87
CA LYS A 89 8.59 17.42 9.21
C LYS A 89 9.83 17.32 8.32
N VAL A 90 10.88 16.63 8.79
CA VAL A 90 12.11 16.41 8.01
C VAL A 90 11.83 15.52 6.79
N ILE A 91 11.12 14.41 6.96
CA ILE A 91 10.73 13.52 5.86
C ILE A 91 9.92 14.29 4.81
N ASN A 92 8.89 15.02 5.23
CA ASN A 92 8.05 15.80 4.31
C ASN A 92 8.84 16.87 3.57
N ARG A 93 9.82 17.50 4.22
CA ARG A 93 10.73 18.45 3.57
C ARG A 93 11.60 17.75 2.52
N GLN A 94 12.16 16.58 2.83
CA GLN A 94 12.94 15.78 1.87
C GLN A 94 12.10 15.35 0.67
N LEU A 95 10.86 14.90 0.89
CA LEU A 95 9.97 14.48 -0.20
C LEU A 95 9.59 15.66 -1.11
N LYS A 96 9.27 16.83 -0.53
CA LYS A 96 9.02 18.06 -1.29
C LYS A 96 10.26 18.52 -2.07
N GLN A 97 11.44 18.41 -1.47
CA GLN A 97 12.67 18.76 -2.17
C GLN A 97 12.94 17.82 -3.34
N ALA A 98 12.61 16.54 -3.20
CA ALA A 98 12.86 15.53 -4.22
C ALA A 98 11.98 15.66 -5.48
N THR A 99 10.88 16.43 -5.41
CA THR A 99 10.09 16.83 -6.59
C THR A 99 10.57 18.15 -7.22
N GLN A 100 11.42 18.92 -6.52
CA GLN A 100 11.90 20.25 -6.93
C GLN A 100 13.39 20.25 -7.35
N THR A 101 14.04 19.09 -7.40
CA THR A 101 15.45 18.95 -7.81
C THR A 101 15.63 19.01 -9.33
N ALA A 102 16.87 19.28 -9.78
CA ALA A 102 17.24 19.33 -11.21
C ALA A 102 16.82 18.08 -12.01
N VAL A 103 16.82 16.91 -11.36
CA VAL A 103 16.19 15.70 -11.88
C VAL A 103 15.00 15.37 -10.96
N PRO A 104 13.77 15.81 -11.30
CA PRO A 104 12.61 15.61 -10.45
C PRO A 104 12.22 14.14 -10.40
N LYS A 105 11.76 13.69 -9.23
CA LYS A 105 11.16 12.36 -9.07
C LYS A 105 9.68 12.39 -9.43
N LYS A 106 9.25 11.42 -10.22
CA LYS A 106 7.84 11.18 -10.56
C LYS A 106 7.07 10.59 -9.37
N LYS A 107 7.73 9.69 -8.63
CA LYS A 107 7.22 9.07 -7.41
C LYS A 107 8.29 9.20 -6.34
N VAL A 108 7.93 9.65 -5.15
CA VAL A 108 8.89 9.90 -4.07
C VAL A 108 9.05 8.71 -3.12
N GLY A 109 8.07 7.80 -3.09
CA GLY A 109 8.09 6.56 -2.31
C GLY A 109 6.80 5.76 -2.46
N LEU A 110 6.60 4.80 -1.55
CA LEU A 110 5.47 3.88 -1.49
C LEU A 110 4.91 3.85 -0.07
N VAL A 111 3.60 3.88 0.09
CA VAL A 111 2.93 3.47 1.33
C VAL A 111 2.47 2.04 1.16
N SER A 112 2.85 1.13 2.06
CA SER A 112 2.41 -0.25 2.06
C SER A 112 1.53 -0.55 3.28
N THR A 113 0.44 -1.27 3.08
CA THR A 113 -0.37 -1.85 4.14
C THR A 113 0.06 -3.30 4.36
N ALA A 114 0.34 -3.68 5.60
CA ALA A 114 0.69 -5.02 6.02
C ALA A 114 -0.15 -5.46 7.22
N CYS A 115 -0.35 -6.77 7.40
CA CYS A 115 -0.97 -7.28 8.62
C CYS A 115 0.04 -7.41 9.77
N SER A 116 -0.43 -7.71 10.98
CA SER A 116 0.41 -8.07 12.13
C SER A 116 1.35 -9.24 11.89
N HIS A 117 1.01 -10.16 10.98
CA HIS A 117 1.85 -11.28 10.55
C HIS A 117 2.89 -10.87 9.49
N VAL A 118 3.04 -9.57 9.22
CA VAL A 118 4.04 -8.99 8.31
C VAL A 118 3.84 -9.41 6.85
N PHE A 119 2.63 -9.84 6.46
CA PHE A 119 2.25 -9.99 5.05
C PHE A 119 1.86 -8.62 4.49
N ILE A 120 2.38 -8.29 3.32
CA ILE A 120 2.00 -7.07 2.61
C ILE A 120 0.68 -7.34 1.89
N LEU A 121 -0.30 -6.48 2.10
CA LEU A 121 -1.67 -6.64 1.60
C LEU A 121 -1.98 -5.69 0.44
N ALA A 122 -1.42 -4.48 0.48
CA ALA A 122 -1.59 -3.49 -0.57
C ALA A 122 -0.45 -2.46 -0.52
N GLY A 123 -0.31 -1.67 -1.58
CA GLY A 123 0.63 -0.57 -1.69
C GLY A 123 0.12 0.55 -2.59
N THR A 124 0.45 1.79 -2.25
CA THR A 124 0.08 2.99 -3.01
C THR A 124 1.28 3.88 -3.24
N ASP A 125 1.44 4.32 -4.50
CA ASP A 125 2.54 5.19 -4.88
C ASP A 125 2.33 6.61 -4.35
N MET A 126 3.42 7.21 -3.83
CA MET A 126 3.42 8.61 -3.43
C MET A 126 3.92 9.48 -4.58
N TYR A 127 3.01 10.23 -5.21
CA TYR A 127 3.34 11.21 -6.27
C TYR A 127 3.84 12.56 -5.72
N GLY A 128 3.79 12.75 -4.41
CA GLY A 128 4.26 13.94 -3.71
C GLY A 128 4.56 13.59 -2.26
N ALA A 129 4.56 14.60 -1.38
CA ALA A 129 4.74 14.34 0.05
C ALA A 129 3.71 13.34 0.58
N GLU A 130 4.11 12.61 1.62
CA GLU A 130 3.23 11.69 2.31
C GLU A 130 2.00 12.44 2.86
N ASN A 131 0.83 11.83 2.68
CA ASN A 131 -0.43 12.34 3.19
C ASN A 131 -1.34 11.18 3.59
N GLN A 132 -2.36 11.49 4.40
CA GLN A 132 -3.32 10.49 4.87
C GLN A 132 -4.10 9.83 3.73
N ALA A 133 -4.31 10.52 2.61
CA ALA A 133 -4.99 9.95 1.46
C ALA A 133 -4.23 8.76 0.86
N ASN A 134 -2.90 8.80 0.80
CA ASN A 134 -2.09 7.66 0.33
C ASN A 134 -2.32 6.42 1.22
N VAL A 135 -2.37 6.64 2.54
CA VAL A 135 -2.58 5.59 3.56
C VAL A 135 -4.00 5.04 3.45
N ASP A 136 -5.00 5.90 3.38
CA ASP A 136 -6.41 5.51 3.26
C ASP A 136 -6.68 4.73 1.97
N ALA A 137 -6.06 5.13 0.87
CA ALA A 137 -6.13 4.39 -0.40
C ALA A 137 -5.47 3.01 -0.30
N SER A 138 -4.34 2.89 0.41
CA SER A 138 -3.67 1.60 0.62
C SER A 138 -4.55 0.66 1.45
N PHE A 139 -5.15 1.16 2.52
CA PHE A 139 -6.09 0.37 3.33
C PHE A 139 -7.33 -0.02 2.54
N SER A 140 -7.95 0.92 1.83
CA SER A 140 -9.14 0.66 1.02
C SER A 140 -8.86 -0.44 -0.02
N HIS A 141 -7.73 -0.35 -0.72
CA HIS A 141 -7.33 -1.38 -1.68
C HIS A 141 -7.10 -2.75 -1.03
N ALA A 142 -6.46 -2.80 0.15
CA ALA A 142 -6.32 -4.03 0.90
C ALA A 142 -7.68 -4.63 1.26
N TYR A 143 -8.65 -3.81 1.66
CA TYR A 143 -10.00 -4.25 1.97
C TYR A 143 -10.72 -4.84 0.75
N THR A 144 -10.65 -4.16 -0.39
CA THR A 144 -11.22 -4.65 -1.65
C THR A 144 -10.64 -6.01 -2.03
N LEU A 145 -9.32 -6.20 -1.90
CA LEU A 145 -8.68 -7.48 -2.21
C LEU A 145 -9.10 -8.63 -1.29
N TYR A 146 -9.42 -8.32 -0.03
CA TYR A 146 -9.94 -9.27 0.96
C TYR A 146 -11.47 -9.41 0.93
N GLY A 147 -12.14 -8.81 -0.05
CA GLY A 147 -13.59 -8.95 -0.23
C GLY A 147 -14.45 -8.10 0.69
N PHE A 148 -13.85 -7.13 1.38
CA PHE A 148 -14.58 -6.07 2.06
C PHE A 148 -14.87 -4.97 1.02
N GLY A 149 -15.94 -5.17 0.23
CA GLY A 149 -16.46 -4.16 -0.70
C GLY A 149 -17.32 -3.11 0.01
N ASP A 150 -17.63 -2.02 -0.68
CA ASP A 150 -18.51 -0.95 -0.17
C ASP A 150 -19.93 -1.45 0.15
N ASP A 151 -20.31 -2.63 -0.39
CA ASP A 151 -21.63 -3.26 -0.29
C ASP A 151 -21.81 -4.11 0.98
N ILE A 152 -20.72 -4.53 1.63
CA ILE A 152 -20.75 -5.18 2.93
C ILE A 152 -20.56 -4.06 3.94
N GLU A 153 -21.67 -3.59 4.52
CA GLU A 153 -21.75 -2.44 5.41
C GLU A 153 -20.40 -2.03 6.01
N THR A 154 -19.81 -0.98 5.43
CA THR A 154 -18.70 -0.21 6.01
C THR A 154 -18.98 0.25 7.45
N GLY A 155 -20.23 0.08 7.89
CA GLY A 155 -20.67 -0.01 9.27
C GLY A 155 -19.71 -0.76 10.19
N ASN A 156 -19.01 -1.83 9.79
CA ASN A 156 -18.08 -2.52 10.71
C ASN A 156 -16.63 -2.01 10.69
N ARG A 157 -16.30 -0.99 9.88
CA ARG A 157 -14.94 -0.39 9.82
C ARG A 157 -14.47 0.14 11.18
N HIS A 158 -15.40 0.54 12.05
CA HIS A 158 -15.09 0.99 13.41
C HIS A 158 -14.93 -0.16 14.42
N LEU A 159 -15.40 -1.38 14.10
CA LEU A 159 -15.19 -2.59 14.91
C LEU A 159 -13.78 -3.15 14.70
N VAL A 160 -13.19 -2.88 13.54
CA VAL A 160 -11.76 -3.11 13.36
C VAL A 160 -11.00 -2.05 14.16
N ARG A 161 -10.52 -2.43 15.35
CA ARG A 161 -9.60 -1.62 16.16
C ARG A 161 -8.26 -1.45 15.44
N HIS A 162 -8.26 -0.59 14.45
CA HIS A 162 -7.03 -0.04 13.93
C HIS A 162 -6.59 1.08 14.85
N LYS A 163 -5.34 1.02 15.30
CA LYS A 163 -4.71 2.17 15.93
C LYS A 163 -4.30 3.16 14.83
N HIS A 164 -5.29 3.81 14.23
CA HIS A 164 -5.12 4.73 13.12
C HIS A 164 -4.55 6.06 13.61
N THR A 165 -3.24 6.19 13.62
CA THR A 165 -2.60 7.47 13.29
C THR A 165 -1.19 7.16 12.82
N TYR A 166 -0.83 7.73 11.67
CA TYR A 166 0.55 7.77 11.16
C TYR A 166 1.58 8.16 12.25
N ASP A 167 1.18 9.06 13.17
CA ASP A 167 1.98 9.49 14.33
C ASP A 167 2.17 8.39 15.40
N ALA A 168 1.21 7.48 15.60
CA ALA A 168 1.31 6.39 16.59
C ALA A 168 2.11 5.17 16.09
N GLN A 169 2.27 5.02 14.78
CA GLN A 169 2.93 3.83 14.19
C GLN A 169 4.44 3.98 14.01
N CYS A 170 4.98 5.21 13.99
CA CYS A 170 6.43 5.46 14.12
C CYS A 170 7.01 4.86 15.41
N ASP A 171 6.23 4.79 16.49
CA ASP A 171 6.69 4.31 17.80
C ASP A 171 6.42 2.81 18.05
N LEU A 172 5.56 2.15 17.26
CA LEU A 172 4.97 0.85 17.62
C LEU A 172 5.30 -0.32 16.67
N ALA A 173 6.02 -0.09 15.57
CA ALA A 173 6.32 -1.16 14.62
C ALA A 173 7.83 -1.30 14.37
N PRO A 174 8.42 -2.50 14.54
CA PRO A 174 9.67 -2.80 13.85
C PRO A 174 9.40 -2.65 12.34
N ASN A 175 10.17 -1.79 11.67
CA ASN A 175 10.10 -1.45 10.24
C ASN A 175 10.44 -2.63 9.31
N GLN A 176 9.82 -3.79 9.50
CA GLN A 176 10.15 -5.03 8.79
C GLN A 176 9.84 -4.98 7.29
N PRO A 177 8.71 -4.42 6.82
CA PRO A 177 8.46 -4.27 5.38
C PRO A 177 9.48 -3.35 4.71
N TRP A 178 10.04 -2.40 5.46
CA TRP A 178 10.97 -1.39 4.95
C TRP A 178 12.29 -1.98 4.47
N VAL A 179 12.82 -2.94 5.24
CA VAL A 179 14.05 -3.67 4.91
C VAL A 179 13.91 -4.39 3.57
N GLU A 180 12.73 -4.94 3.33
CA GLU A 180 12.45 -5.70 2.11
C GLU A 180 12.38 -4.80 0.88
N PHE A 181 11.66 -3.68 0.98
CA PHE A 181 11.56 -2.75 -0.14
C PHE A 181 12.87 -2.01 -0.48
N ASN A 182 13.79 -1.88 0.48
CA ASN A 182 15.11 -1.31 0.23
C ASN A 182 15.93 -2.16 -0.76
N GLN A 183 15.71 -3.47 -0.82
CA GLN A 183 16.43 -4.36 -1.73
C GLN A 183 16.13 -4.03 -3.19
N VAL A 184 14.89 -3.63 -3.50
CA VAL A 184 14.46 -3.29 -4.87
C VAL A 184 14.47 -1.79 -5.16
N GLY A 185 14.66 -0.94 -4.15
CA GLY A 185 14.56 0.53 -4.28
C GLY A 185 15.58 1.16 -5.23
N GLY A 186 16.81 0.64 -5.28
CA GLY A 186 17.85 1.13 -6.19
C GLY A 186 17.52 0.85 -7.66
N TYR A 187 17.06 -0.37 -7.95
CA TYR A 187 16.79 -0.86 -9.30
C TYR A 187 15.51 -0.25 -9.87
N THR A 188 14.44 -0.25 -9.08
CA THR A 188 13.11 0.22 -9.50
C THR A 188 13.08 1.74 -9.76
N ARG A 189 14.04 2.49 -9.22
CA ARG A 189 14.12 3.95 -9.38
C ARG A 189 14.38 4.40 -10.82
N GLN A 190 15.01 3.56 -11.64
CA GLN A 190 15.36 3.86 -13.03
C GLN A 190 14.43 3.17 -14.04
N MET A 191 13.42 2.43 -13.58
CA MET A 191 12.48 1.70 -14.43
C MET A 191 11.31 2.56 -14.90
N ASN A 192 10.69 2.13 -16.00
CA ASN A 192 9.41 2.63 -16.48
C ASN A 192 8.26 2.23 -15.52
N ASP A 193 7.06 2.79 -15.71
CA ASP A 193 5.98 2.64 -14.74
C ASP A 193 5.53 1.18 -14.59
N ALA A 194 5.29 0.48 -15.71
CA ALA A 194 4.83 -0.91 -15.68
C ALA A 194 5.91 -1.84 -15.12
N ASN A 195 7.14 -1.74 -15.65
CA ASN A 195 8.25 -2.58 -15.20
C ASN A 195 8.54 -2.39 -13.72
N ARG A 196 8.45 -1.15 -13.21
CA ARG A 196 8.60 -0.87 -11.78
C ARG A 196 7.50 -1.57 -10.98
N GLU A 197 6.24 -1.36 -11.35
CA GLU A 197 5.10 -1.92 -10.65
C GLU A 197 5.17 -3.45 -10.61
N ASP A 198 5.42 -4.08 -11.76
CA ASP A 198 5.51 -5.53 -11.89
C ASP A 198 6.71 -6.10 -11.09
N THR A 199 7.85 -5.41 -11.09
CA THR A 199 9.01 -5.81 -10.27
C THR A 199 8.67 -5.77 -8.78
N ILE A 200 8.00 -4.71 -8.32
CA ILE A 200 7.60 -4.58 -6.92
C ILE A 200 6.56 -5.65 -6.56
N ILE A 201 5.57 -5.91 -7.43
CA ILE A 201 4.57 -6.94 -7.22
C ILE A 201 5.20 -8.33 -7.13
N ALA A 202 6.12 -8.67 -8.04
CA ALA A 202 6.85 -9.93 -8.00
C ALA A 202 7.64 -10.08 -6.70
N HIS A 203 8.31 -9.02 -6.26
CA HIS A 203 9.06 -8.97 -5.01
C HIS A 203 8.16 -9.19 -3.78
N ILE A 204 7.00 -8.52 -3.74
CA ILE A 204 6.02 -8.71 -2.65
C ILE A 204 5.48 -10.14 -2.65
N ASN A 205 5.17 -10.69 -3.82
CA ASN A 205 4.68 -12.07 -3.95
C ASN A 205 5.70 -13.08 -3.43
N ASP A 206 6.98 -12.95 -3.82
CA ASP A 206 8.05 -13.80 -3.32
C ASP A 206 8.20 -13.70 -1.79
N TRP A 207 8.20 -12.47 -1.26
CA TRP A 207 8.27 -12.22 0.19
C TRP A 207 7.12 -12.87 0.95
N ASN A 208 5.88 -12.65 0.50
CA ASN A 208 4.70 -13.24 1.11
C ASN A 208 4.72 -14.77 0.97
N HIS A 209 5.13 -15.31 -0.19
CA HIS A 209 5.22 -16.74 -0.43
C HIS A 209 6.26 -17.42 0.48
N LYS A 210 7.44 -16.82 0.66
CA LYS A 210 8.47 -17.31 1.59
C LYS A 210 7.98 -17.45 3.03
N LYS A 211 6.96 -16.69 3.43
CA LYS A 211 6.33 -16.77 4.76
C LYS A 211 5.22 -17.81 4.87
N LEU A 212 4.78 -18.36 3.74
CA LEU A 212 3.85 -19.49 3.74
C LEU A 212 4.58 -20.81 3.97
N ILE A 213 5.82 -20.90 3.49
CA ILE A 213 6.59 -22.15 3.45
C ILE A 213 7.57 -22.30 4.63
N ASN A 214 7.87 -21.22 5.34
CA ASN A 214 8.78 -21.17 6.50
C ASN A 214 8.00 -20.84 7.77
#